data_AF-A0A7R9QAD9-F1
#
_entry.id   AF-A0A7R9QAD9-F1
#
_cell.length_a   1.000
_cell.length_b   1.000
_cell.length_c   1.000
_cell.angle_alpha   90.00
_cell.angle_beta   90.00
_cell.angle_gamma   90.00
#
_symmetry.space_group_name_H-M   'P 1'
#
loop_
_entity.id
_entity.type
_entity.pdbx_description
1 polymer ?
#
loop_
_entity_poly.entity_id
_entity_poly.type
_entity_poly.pdbx_seq_one_letter_code
_entity_poly.pdbx_strand_id
1 'polypeptide(L)'
;MDTQDGELKVKANQGHNRRLGALLADNPAEMTMVTDDVPVAVHGTYYKAWPAISKQGLKCMSRVHIHLTPHLDRCMPVGTRDRPVSGFRANCELLVYVDVRAAQSDGYLFYRSENNVILTPGVDSTLPAKYFIKVIDRQTGNNILNNS
;
A
#
# COMPACT_ATOMS: atom_id res chain seq x y z
N MET A 1 -24.49 -40.56 -10.48
CA MET A 1 -23.72 -40.33 -9.25
C MET A 1 -23.01 -39.03 -9.47
N ASP A 2 -23.52 -38.00 -8.80
CA ASP A 2 -23.28 -36.59 -9.07
C ASP A 2 -21.85 -36.12 -8.78
N THR A 3 -21.57 -35.02 -9.44
CA THR A 3 -20.36 -34.21 -9.60
C THR A 3 -19.75 -33.61 -8.33
N GLN A 4 -18.42 -33.46 -8.39
CA GLN A 4 -17.53 -32.43 -7.82
C GLN A 4 -18.10 -31.42 -6.79
N ASP A 5 -17.47 -31.38 -5.62
CA ASP A 5 -17.31 -30.20 -4.75
C ASP A 5 -15.97 -30.43 -3.99
N GLY A 6 -14.93 -29.58 -4.03
CA GLY A 6 -14.93 -28.14 -4.15
C GLY A 6 -14.92 -27.51 -2.77
N GLU A 7 -13.79 -27.50 -2.04
CA GLU A 7 -13.57 -26.58 -0.90
C GLU A 7 -12.13 -26.70 -0.33
N LEU A 8 -11.21 -25.86 -0.80
CA LEU A 8 -9.98 -25.54 -0.06
C LEU A 8 -10.32 -24.48 0.99
N LYS A 9 -10.79 -24.91 2.16
CA LYS A 9 -11.03 -24.06 3.33
C LYS A 9 -9.72 -23.85 4.11
N VAL A 10 -9.02 -22.74 3.88
CA VAL A 10 -7.97 -22.29 4.81
C VAL A 10 -8.62 -21.38 5.86
N LYS A 11 -8.85 -21.95 7.05
CA LYS A 11 -9.24 -21.22 8.27
C LYS A 11 -7.99 -20.79 9.02
N ALA A 12 -7.98 -19.57 9.55
CA ALA A 12 -7.07 -19.16 10.63
C ALA A 12 -7.90 -18.64 11.82
N ASN A 13 -7.55 -19.10 13.02
CA ASN A 13 -8.27 -18.88 14.28
C ASN A 13 -7.81 -17.58 14.97
N GLN A 14 -8.72 -16.94 15.70
CA GLN A 14 -8.60 -15.58 16.26
C GLN A 14 -7.55 -15.38 17.37
N GLY A 15 -7.13 -14.12 17.55
CA GLY A 15 -6.56 -13.58 18.79
C GLY A 15 -6.58 -12.04 18.83
N HIS A 16 -7.49 -11.46 19.62
CA HIS A 16 -7.57 -10.00 19.88
C HIS A 16 -6.59 -9.56 20.99
N ASN A 17 -5.77 -8.52 20.77
CA ASN A 17 -5.64 -7.42 21.75
C ASN A 17 -5.02 -6.12 21.18
N ARG A 18 -5.48 -5.01 21.78
CA ARG A 18 -5.46 -3.60 21.39
C ARG A 18 -4.07 -2.94 21.46
N ARG A 19 -3.73 -2.13 20.44
CA ARG A 19 -3.24 -0.75 20.65
C ARG A 19 -3.76 0.19 19.57
N LEU A 20 -4.32 1.29 20.06
CA LEU A 20 -5.04 2.36 19.38
C LEU A 20 -4.13 3.18 18.45
N GLY A 21 -3.80 2.66 17.26
CA GLY A 21 -2.97 3.36 16.26
C GLY A 21 -3.12 2.92 14.79
N ALA A 22 -4.02 1.96 14.53
CA ALA A 22 -4.32 1.41 13.20
C ALA A 22 -5.83 1.12 13.13
N LEU A 23 -6.65 2.17 13.07
CA LEU A 23 -8.03 1.98 12.66
C LEU A 23 -8.00 1.61 11.17
N LEU A 24 -8.56 0.43 10.88
CA LEU A 24 -8.82 -0.20 9.58
C LEU A 24 -7.81 -1.31 9.15
N ALA A 25 -8.22 -2.54 9.47
CA ALA A 25 -7.98 -3.81 8.74
C ALA A 25 -6.58 -4.44 8.75
N ASP A 26 -6.18 -4.99 9.91
CA ASP A 26 -5.10 -5.98 10.03
C ASP A 26 -5.65 -7.40 10.32
N ASN A 27 -6.78 -7.80 9.71
CA ASN A 27 -7.22 -9.20 9.74
C ASN A 27 -6.87 -9.87 8.39
N PRO A 28 -5.81 -10.70 8.32
CA PRO A 28 -5.42 -11.36 7.08
C PRO A 28 -6.51 -12.28 6.49
N ALA A 29 -7.45 -12.74 7.33
CA ALA A 29 -8.51 -13.66 6.92
C ALA A 29 -9.55 -13.03 5.96
N GLU A 30 -9.58 -11.71 5.85
CA GLU A 30 -10.54 -10.95 5.02
C GLU A 30 -9.86 -10.23 3.84
N MET A 31 -8.61 -10.59 3.55
CA MET A 31 -7.86 -9.98 2.46
C MET A 31 -7.87 -10.85 1.20
N THR A 32 -7.98 -10.21 0.04
CA THR A 32 -7.91 -10.87 -1.27
C THR A 32 -6.58 -10.56 -1.95
N MET A 33 -6.04 -11.50 -2.73
CA MET A 33 -4.85 -11.22 -3.54
C MET A 33 -5.17 -10.13 -4.57
N VAL A 34 -4.27 -9.15 -4.70
CA VAL A 34 -4.38 -8.13 -5.73
C VAL A 34 -4.16 -8.75 -7.11
N THR A 35 -5.02 -8.38 -8.06
CA THR A 35 -4.92 -8.82 -9.45
C THR A 35 -4.47 -7.66 -10.35
N ASP A 36 -4.54 -7.84 -11.67
CA ASP A 36 -4.17 -6.82 -12.66
C ASP A 36 -5.02 -5.54 -12.63
N ASP A 37 -6.10 -5.51 -11.83
CA ASP A 37 -6.95 -4.33 -11.64
C ASP A 37 -6.27 -3.20 -10.85
N VAL A 38 -5.15 -3.48 -10.18
CA VAL A 38 -4.34 -2.47 -9.46
C VAL A 38 -2.90 -2.47 -9.96
N PRO A 39 -2.62 -1.91 -11.15
CA PRO A 39 -1.26 -1.86 -11.68
C PRO A 39 -0.34 -0.89 -10.91
N VAL A 40 -0.94 0.11 -10.25
CA VAL A 40 -0.22 1.14 -9.49
C VAL A 40 -0.95 1.40 -8.18
N ALA A 41 -0.19 1.56 -7.10
CA ALA A 41 -0.73 1.97 -5.81
C ALA A 41 0.15 3.07 -5.19
N VAL A 42 -0.42 3.85 -4.27
CA VAL A 42 0.22 5.07 -3.75
C VAL A 42 0.44 4.99 -2.25
N HIS A 43 1.64 5.33 -1.81
CA HIS A 43 1.99 5.53 -0.42
C HIS A 43 2.10 7.03 -0.10
N GLY A 44 1.39 7.50 0.93
CA GLY A 44 1.58 8.85 1.45
C GLY A 44 2.68 8.89 2.52
N THR A 45 3.62 9.83 2.40
CA THR A 45 4.73 10.01 3.34
C THR A 45 5.03 11.51 3.59
N TYR A 46 6.07 11.78 4.37
CA TYR A 46 6.50 13.12 4.76
C TYR A 46 7.92 13.40 4.27
N TYR A 47 8.24 14.67 4.05
CA TYR A 47 9.58 15.09 3.62
C TYR A 47 10.69 14.57 4.53
N LYS A 48 10.47 14.60 5.85
CA LYS A 48 11.42 14.08 6.84
C LYS A 48 11.78 12.61 6.67
N ALA A 49 10.88 11.80 6.10
CA ALA A 49 11.09 10.37 5.89
C ALA A 49 11.69 10.06 4.50
N TRP A 50 11.57 10.99 3.56
CA TRP A 50 11.98 10.80 2.17
C TRP A 50 13.46 10.42 1.97
N PRO A 51 14.44 11.03 2.67
CA PRO A 51 15.85 10.62 2.52
C PRO A 51 16.12 9.15 2.87
N ALA A 52 15.35 8.57 3.80
CA ALA A 52 15.45 7.16 4.14
C ALA A 52 14.70 6.29 3.12
N ILE A 53 13.47 6.68 2.77
CA ILE A 53 12.61 5.93 1.83
C ILE A 53 13.25 5.86 0.44
N SER A 54 13.82 6.95 -0.06
CA SER A 54 14.49 6.99 -1.37
C SER A 54 15.68 6.03 -1.46
N LYS A 55 16.38 5.78 -0.35
CA LYS A 55 17.55 4.88 -0.30
C LYS A 55 17.20 3.44 0.04
N GLN A 56 16.22 3.23 0.91
CA GLN A 56 15.93 1.93 1.52
C GLN A 56 14.62 1.31 1.05
N GLY A 57 13.80 2.04 0.30
CA GLY A 57 12.43 1.63 -0.03
C GLY A 57 11.43 1.92 1.09
N LEU A 58 10.20 1.45 0.88
CA LEU A 58 9.14 1.48 1.89
C LEU A 58 9.33 0.32 2.86
N LYS A 59 9.09 0.55 4.15
CA LYS A 59 9.18 -0.48 5.19
C LYS A 59 7.88 -0.59 5.96
N CYS A 60 7.58 -1.78 6.47
CA CYS A 60 6.44 -2.00 7.36
C CYS A 60 6.56 -1.19 8.67
N MET A 61 7.79 -0.84 9.05
CA MET A 61 8.12 -0.12 10.28
C MET A 61 7.61 -0.89 11.51
N SER A 62 6.74 -0.29 12.33
CA SER A 62 6.12 -0.96 13.49
C SER A 62 4.84 -1.72 13.14
N ARG A 63 4.46 -1.77 11.86
CA ARG A 63 3.28 -2.50 11.35
C ARG A 63 3.73 -3.80 10.68
N VAL A 64 2.76 -4.65 10.36
CA VAL A 64 2.99 -5.92 9.64
C VAL A 64 3.05 -5.70 8.11
N HIS A 65 2.34 -4.69 7.60
CA HIS A 65 2.23 -4.41 6.17
C HIS A 65 2.51 -2.94 5.84
N ILE A 66 3.11 -2.70 4.68
CA ILE A 66 3.14 -1.39 4.01
C ILE A 66 1.73 -1.14 3.47
N HIS A 67 1.18 0.03 3.81
CA HIS A 67 -0.15 0.45 3.39
C HIS A 67 -0.07 1.36 2.17
N LEU A 68 -0.90 1.05 1.18
CA LEU A 68 -1.00 1.72 -0.11
C LEU A 68 -2.47 1.95 -0.44
N THR A 69 -2.75 2.90 -1.33
CA THR A 69 -4.10 3.11 -1.86
C THR A 69 -4.13 2.92 -3.37
N PRO A 70 -5.19 2.32 -3.94
CA PRO A 70 -5.36 2.20 -5.39
C PRO A 70 -6.00 3.47 -5.97
N HIS A 71 -6.42 4.42 -5.14
CA HIS A 71 -7.17 5.61 -5.54
C HIS A 71 -6.25 6.73 -6.07
N LEU A 72 -5.76 6.55 -7.30
CA LEU A 72 -4.87 7.52 -7.96
C LEU A 72 -5.53 8.89 -8.18
N ASP A 73 -6.84 8.90 -8.47
CA ASP A 73 -7.68 10.07 -8.69
C ASP A 73 -7.80 10.97 -7.45
N ARG A 74 -7.66 10.37 -6.26
CA ARG A 74 -7.73 11.08 -4.97
C ARG A 74 -6.37 11.55 -4.45
N CYS A 75 -5.32 11.29 -5.22
CA CYS A 75 -3.94 11.67 -4.91
C CYS A 75 -3.54 13.02 -5.53
N MET A 76 -4.50 13.83 -6.01
CA MET A 76 -4.23 15.12 -6.66
C MET A 76 -3.76 16.21 -5.68
N PRO A 77 -3.05 17.24 -6.17
CA PRO A 77 -2.58 18.35 -5.35
C PRO A 77 -3.70 19.05 -4.59
N VAL A 78 -3.36 19.65 -3.45
CA VAL A 78 -4.30 20.33 -2.53
C VAL A 78 -4.89 21.57 -3.20
N GLY A 79 -5.92 21.37 -4.01
CA GLY A 79 -6.77 22.41 -4.61
C GLY A 79 -8.22 21.95 -4.76
N THR A 80 -8.49 20.64 -4.66
CA THR A 80 -9.83 20.09 -4.77
C THR A 80 -10.04 18.95 -3.78
N ARG A 81 -10.70 19.28 -2.66
CA ARG A 81 -11.42 18.38 -1.73
C ARG A 81 -10.58 17.71 -0.63
N ASP A 82 -10.82 18.20 0.59
CA ASP A 82 -10.44 17.69 1.92
C ASP A 82 -11.03 16.31 2.27
N ARG A 83 -10.94 15.30 1.38
CA ARG A 83 -11.36 13.94 1.75
C ARG A 83 -10.17 13.08 2.12
N PRO A 84 -10.12 12.54 3.35
CA PRO A 84 -9.16 11.49 3.70
C PRO A 84 -9.28 10.34 2.71
N VAL A 85 -8.17 9.92 2.12
CA VAL A 85 -8.09 8.72 1.29
C VAL A 85 -7.72 7.56 2.21
N SER A 86 -8.48 6.47 2.16
CA SER A 86 -8.09 5.24 2.86
C SER A 86 -6.73 4.78 2.32
N GLY A 87 -5.77 4.57 3.22
CA GLY A 87 -4.41 4.12 2.89
C GLY A 87 -3.28 5.10 3.22
N PHE A 88 -3.54 6.39 3.44
CA PHE A 88 -2.54 7.32 3.98
C PHE A 88 -3.16 8.50 4.73
N ARG A 89 -2.34 9.20 5.53
CA ARG A 89 -2.81 10.33 6.36
C ARG A 89 -3.12 11.56 5.50
N ALA A 90 -4.20 12.28 5.83
CA ALA A 90 -4.63 13.48 5.09
C ALA A 90 -3.53 14.56 5.00
N ASN A 91 -2.66 14.65 6.01
CA ASN A 91 -1.57 15.61 6.07
C ASN A 91 -0.22 15.09 5.53
N CYS A 92 -0.19 13.98 4.78
CA CYS A 92 1.04 13.59 4.07
C CYS A 92 1.44 14.68 3.05
N GLU A 93 2.74 14.82 2.84
CA GLU A 93 3.34 15.86 1.98
C GLU A 93 3.74 15.29 0.62
N LEU A 94 4.13 14.01 0.59
CA LEU A 94 4.65 13.32 -0.58
C LEU A 94 3.82 12.08 -0.90
N LEU A 95 3.68 11.79 -2.19
CA LEU A 95 3.00 10.62 -2.71
C LEU A 95 3.96 9.78 -3.54
N VAL A 96 4.28 8.58 -3.04
CA VAL A 96 5.13 7.62 -3.74
C VAL A 96 4.24 6.68 -4.53
N TYR A 97 4.35 6.73 -5.86
CA TYR A 97 3.64 5.83 -6.76
C TYR A 97 4.48 4.56 -6.95
N VAL A 98 3.88 3.41 -6.70
CA VAL A 98 4.51 2.10 -6.74
C VAL A 98 3.99 1.30 -7.92
N ASP A 99 4.89 0.73 -8.71
CA ASP A 99 4.59 -0.27 -9.73
C ASP A 99 4.29 -1.61 -9.07
N VAL A 100 3.00 -1.91 -8.90
CA VAL A 100 2.54 -3.14 -8.25
C VAL A 100 2.80 -4.33 -9.17
N ARG A 101 2.60 -4.18 -10.47
CA ARG A 101 2.78 -5.26 -11.45
C ARG A 101 4.24 -5.70 -11.53
N ALA A 102 5.16 -4.75 -11.60
CA ALA A 102 6.59 -5.05 -11.61
C ALA A 102 7.01 -5.74 -10.30
N ALA A 103 6.54 -5.25 -9.15
CA ALA A 103 6.84 -5.87 -7.87
C ALA A 103 6.25 -7.29 -7.75
N GLN A 104 5.01 -7.53 -8.19
CA GLN A 104 4.40 -8.86 -8.21
C GLN A 104 5.17 -9.84 -9.11
N SER A 105 5.65 -9.37 -10.27
CA SER A 105 6.47 -10.18 -11.18
C SER A 105 7.79 -10.62 -10.55
N ASP A 106 8.33 -9.80 -9.64
CA ASP A 106 9.53 -10.09 -8.85
C ASP A 106 9.22 -10.86 -7.54
N GLY A 107 7.98 -11.31 -7.34
CA GLY A 107 7.58 -12.17 -6.21
C GLY A 107 7.03 -11.44 -4.98
N TYR A 108 6.74 -10.15 -5.06
CA TYR A 108 6.13 -9.41 -3.95
C TYR A 108 4.63 -9.67 -3.86
N LEU A 109 4.16 -10.04 -2.67
CA LEU A 109 2.73 -10.25 -2.43
C LEU A 109 2.02 -8.93 -2.17
N PHE A 110 0.86 -8.76 -2.77
CA PHE A 110 -0.04 -7.64 -2.51
C PHE A 110 -1.44 -8.17 -2.24
N TYR A 111 -2.06 -7.58 -1.23
CA TYR A 111 -3.38 -7.92 -0.75
C TYR A 111 -4.27 -6.68 -0.78
N ARG A 112 -5.58 -6.88 -0.97
CA ARG A 112 -6.60 -5.85 -0.88
C ARG A 112 -7.51 -6.16 0.30
N SER A 113 -7.62 -5.21 1.22
CA SER A 113 -8.60 -5.24 2.32
C SER A 113 -10.00 -4.86 1.83
N GLU A 114 -11.01 -5.11 2.65
CA GLU A 114 -12.41 -4.72 2.39
C GLU A 114 -12.58 -3.22 2.11
N ASN A 115 -11.78 -2.37 2.77
CA ASN A 115 -11.80 -0.92 2.58
C ASN A 115 -10.96 -0.45 1.39
N ASN A 116 -10.62 -1.36 0.48
CA ASN A 116 -9.80 -1.13 -0.71
C ASN A 116 -8.37 -0.64 -0.42
N VAL A 117 -7.87 -0.78 0.81
CA VAL A 117 -6.46 -0.51 1.12
C VAL A 117 -5.64 -1.66 0.57
N ILE A 118 -4.57 -1.31 -0.15
CA ILE A 118 -3.60 -2.26 -0.69
C ILE A 118 -2.49 -2.44 0.33
N LEU A 119 -2.14 -3.69 0.60
CA LEU A 119 -1.25 -4.09 1.68
C LEU A 119 -0.18 -5.00 1.09
N THR A 120 1.08 -4.76 1.43
CA THR A 120 2.17 -5.69 1.11
C THR A 120 3.03 -5.92 2.34
N PRO A 121 3.39 -7.18 2.67
CA PRO A 121 4.37 -7.46 3.71
C PRO A 121 5.78 -7.08 3.27
N GLY A 122 5.99 -6.80 1.97
CA GLY A 122 7.32 -6.70 1.39
C GLY A 122 8.07 -8.04 1.46
N VAL A 123 9.35 -8.00 1.08
CA VAL A 123 10.32 -9.07 1.36
C VAL A 123 11.23 -8.52 2.45
N ASP A 124 11.44 -9.27 3.53
CA ASP A 124 12.12 -8.79 4.74
C ASP A 124 11.56 -7.43 5.23
N SER A 125 10.23 -7.32 5.23
CA SER A 125 9.48 -6.12 5.61
C SER A 125 9.77 -4.86 4.77
N THR A 126 10.34 -5.03 3.58
CA THR A 126 10.78 -3.93 2.72
C THR A 126 10.25 -4.09 1.30
N LEU A 127 9.77 -2.98 0.71
CA LEU A 127 9.50 -2.84 -0.72
C LEU A 127 10.52 -1.87 -1.33
N PRO A 128 11.49 -2.34 -2.13
CA PRO A 128 12.56 -1.54 -2.69
C PRO A 128 12.12 -0.34 -3.54
N ALA A 129 12.93 0.72 -3.51
CA ALA A 129 12.68 1.95 -4.26
C ALA A 129 12.72 1.77 -5.79
N LYS A 130 13.28 0.67 -6.31
CA LYS A 130 13.28 0.36 -7.75
C LYS A 130 11.86 0.23 -8.35
N TYR A 131 10.85 -0.01 -7.52
CA TYR A 131 9.44 -0.05 -7.94
C TYR A 131 8.75 1.33 -7.84
N PHE A 132 9.46 2.40 -7.47
CA PHE A 132 8.88 3.73 -7.45
C PHE A 132 8.85 4.31 -8.85
N ILE A 133 7.64 4.63 -9.33
CA ILE A 133 7.41 5.23 -10.65
C ILE A 133 7.70 6.73 -10.61
N LYS A 134 7.19 7.40 -9.59
CA LYS A 134 7.32 8.85 -9.37
C LYS A 134 7.01 9.19 -7.92
N VAL A 135 7.50 10.34 -7.47
CA VAL A 135 7.20 10.87 -6.15
C VAL A 135 6.71 12.30 -6.29
N ILE A 136 5.44 12.52 -5.99
CA ILE A 136 4.79 13.81 -6.20
C ILE A 136 4.72 14.57 -4.88
N ASP A 137 5.19 15.81 -4.88
CA ASP A 137 4.88 16.77 -3.84
C ASP A 137 3.41 17.20 -3.96
N ARG A 138 2.63 17.02 -2.89
CA ARG A 138 1.18 17.28 -2.91
C ARG A 138 0.80 18.74 -2.99
N GLN A 139 1.70 19.66 -2.66
CA GLN A 139 1.40 21.09 -2.68
C GLN A 139 1.64 21.67 -4.08
N THR A 140 2.77 21.29 -4.68
CA THR A 140 3.27 21.85 -5.93
C THR A 140 2.93 20.98 -7.14
N GLY A 141 2.63 19.69 -6.95
CA GLY A 141 2.45 18.73 -8.03
C GLY A 141 3.76 18.29 -8.69
N ASN A 142 4.91 18.77 -8.21
CA ASN A 142 6.21 18.46 -8.79
C ASN A 142 6.62 17.02 -8.53
N ASN A 143 7.21 16.37 -9.52
CA ASN A 143 7.89 15.09 -9.34
C ASN A 143 9.29 15.35 -8.76
N ILE A 144 9.57 14.80 -7.58
CA ILE A 144 10.84 14.92 -6.88
C ILE A 144 11.68 13.64 -6.94
N LEU A 145 11.20 12.61 -7.64
CA LEU A 145 11.98 11.40 -7.87
C LEU A 145 13.07 11.69 -8.90
N ASN A 146 14.31 11.79 -8.44
CA ASN A 146 15.47 11.92 -9.29
C ASN A 146 15.95 10.52 -9.68
N ASN A 147 15.59 10.05 -10.88
CA ASN A 147 16.21 8.86 -11.46
C ASN A 147 17.63 9.25 -11.88
N SER A 148 18.62 8.91 -11.05
CA SER A 148 20.04 9.04 -11.38
C SER A 148 20.52 7.81 -12.12
#